data_AF-A0A9D2HNS1-F1
#
_entry.id   AF-A0A9D2HNS1-F1
#
_cell.length_a   1.000
_cell.length_b   1.000
_cell.length_c   1.000
_cell.angle_alpha   90.00
_cell.angle_beta   90.00
_cell.angle_gamma   90.00
#
_symmetry.space_group_name_H-M   'P 1'
#
loop_
_entity.id
_entity.type
_entity.pdbx_description
1 polymer ?
#
loop_
_entity_poly.entity_id
_entity_poly.type
_entity_poly.pdbx_seq_one_letter_code
_entity_poly.pdbx_strand_id
1 'polypeptide(L)'
;MHNRFGSRSDMVIQRVEENGQTFLLAIDEKGLYLTTERYLDRNLADPHRYAGLRAGVPARLAALGLDAPGLREAHQHKVKMIGEGEPKKKINPLKASKRSMKG
;
A
#
# COMPACT_ATOMS: atom_id res chain seq x y z
N MET A 1 14.73 8.40 -2.50
CA MET A 1 13.52 8.87 -1.77
C MET A 1 12.46 7.79 -1.86
N HIS A 2 11.96 7.27 -0.73
CA HIS A 2 10.81 6.37 -0.76
C HIS A 2 9.56 7.17 -1.09
N ASN A 3 8.99 6.94 -2.28
CA ASN A 3 7.73 7.53 -2.68
C ASN A 3 6.62 6.92 -1.81
N ARG A 4 6.10 7.72 -0.88
CA ARG A 4 5.10 7.31 0.10
C ARG A 4 3.67 7.55 -0.38
N PHE A 5 3.51 8.36 -1.44
CA PHE A 5 2.22 8.90 -1.88
C PHE A 5 1.69 8.20 -3.12
N GLY A 6 2.58 7.72 -4.01
CA GLY A 6 2.19 6.99 -5.22
C GLY A 6 1.98 5.50 -5.02
N SER A 7 1.37 4.88 -6.04
CA SER A 7 1.32 3.42 -6.19
C SER A 7 2.64 2.94 -6.77
N ARG A 8 3.07 1.76 -6.35
CA ARG A 8 4.33 1.16 -6.83
C ARG A 8 4.06 -0.16 -7.53
N SER A 9 4.94 -0.54 -8.47
CA SER A 9 4.81 -1.79 -9.23
C SER A 9 4.79 -3.04 -8.34
N ASP A 10 5.46 -3.01 -7.18
CA ASP A 10 5.45 -4.12 -6.22
C ASP A 10 4.10 -4.34 -5.52
N MET A 11 3.25 -3.31 -5.48
CA MET A 11 1.90 -3.39 -4.90
C MET A 11 0.85 -3.92 -5.87
N VAL A 12 1.18 -4.03 -7.16
CA VAL A 12 0.25 -4.44 -8.21
C VAL A 12 0.06 -5.95 -8.19
N ILE A 13 -1.20 -6.37 -8.22
CA ILE A 13 -1.62 -7.77 -8.32
C ILE A 13 -1.76 -8.14 -9.79
N GLN A 14 -2.65 -7.46 -10.51
CA GLN A 14 -3.00 -7.76 -11.90
C GLN A 14 -3.57 -6.54 -12.63
N ARG A 15 -3.62 -6.63 -13.97
CA ARG A 15 -4.38 -5.74 -14.83
C ARG A 15 -5.85 -6.17 -14.87
N VAL A 16 -6.75 -5.20 -14.91
CA VAL A 16 -8.19 -5.39 -14.93
C VAL A 16 -8.76 -4.47 -16.01
N GLU A 17 -9.56 -5.00 -16.92
CA GLU A 17 -10.28 -4.19 -17.90
C GLU A 17 -11.69 -3.95 -17.42
N GLU A 18 -12.09 -2.68 -17.38
CA GLU A 18 -13.42 -2.28 -16.96
C GLU A 18 -13.93 -1.18 -17.92
N ASN A 19 -15.08 -1.41 -18.55
CA ASN A 19 -15.72 -0.46 -19.49
C ASN A 19 -14.78 0.05 -20.60
N GLY A 20 -13.89 -0.81 -21.11
CA GLY A 20 -12.91 -0.44 -22.16
C GLY A 20 -11.72 0.39 -21.65
N GLN A 21 -11.57 0.53 -20.33
CA GLN A 21 -10.40 1.15 -19.70
C GLN A 21 -9.59 0.11 -18.94
N THR A 22 -8.26 0.18 -19.07
CA THR A 22 -7.34 -0.68 -18.33
C THR A 22 -7.00 -0.05 -16.98
N PHE A 23 -7.33 -0.77 -15.91
CA PHE A 23 -6.95 -0.46 -14.54
C PHE A 23 -5.94 -1.47 -14.01
N LEU A 24 -5.21 -1.09 -12.97
CA LEU A 24 -4.31 -1.94 -12.23
C LEU A 24 -4.90 -2.19 -10.84
N LEU A 25 -5.13 -3.46 -10.51
CA LEU A 25 -5.50 -3.85 -9.16
C LEU A 25 -4.25 -3.87 -8.29
N ALA A 26 -4.26 -3.08 -7.22
CA ALA A 26 -3.18 -2.98 -6.26
C ALA A 26 -3.69 -3.19 -4.83
N ILE A 27 -2.76 -3.51 -3.92
CA ILE A 27 -3.03 -3.75 -2.50
C ILE A 27 -2.13 -2.91 -1.60
N ASP A 28 -2.71 -2.35 -0.55
CA ASP A 28 -1.99 -1.65 0.53
C ASP A 28 -2.54 -2.06 1.90
N GLU A 29 -2.03 -1.43 2.97
CA GLU A 29 -2.45 -1.69 4.35
C GLU A 29 -3.97 -1.52 4.56
N LYS A 30 -4.59 -0.63 3.78
CA LYS A 30 -6.02 -0.34 3.87
C LYS A 30 -6.85 -1.35 3.05
N GLY A 31 -6.23 -2.23 2.24
CA GLY A 31 -6.88 -3.27 1.43
C GLY A 31 -6.61 -3.16 -0.08
N LEU A 32 -7.61 -3.51 -0.90
CA LEU A 32 -7.54 -3.42 -2.37
C LEU A 32 -7.96 -2.04 -2.89
N TYR A 33 -7.37 -1.63 -4.01
CA TYR A 33 -7.76 -0.43 -4.75
C TYR A 33 -7.38 -0.55 -6.24
N LEU A 34 -8.02 0.24 -7.10
CA LEU A 34 -7.77 0.26 -8.55
C LEU A 34 -7.00 1.53 -8.92
N THR A 35 -5.82 1.39 -9.51
CA THR A 35 -5.00 2.52 -9.99
C THR A 35 -4.83 2.45 -11.51
N THR A 36 -4.07 3.39 -12.07
CA THR A 36 -3.70 3.43 -13.49
C THR A 36 -2.18 3.55 -13.62
N GLU A 37 -1.63 3.16 -14.76
CA GLU A 37 -0.18 3.25 -15.04
C GLU A 37 0.37 4.68 -14.89
N ARG A 38 -0.49 5.70 -14.99
CA ARG A 38 -0.13 7.10 -14.78
C ARG A 38 0.45 7.37 -13.39
N TYR A 39 -0.02 6.66 -12.36
CA TYR A 39 0.40 6.88 -10.98
C TYR A 39 1.43 5.85 -10.49
N LEU A 40 1.76 4.87 -11.33
CA LEU A 40 2.68 3.79 -10.98
C LEU A 40 4.14 4.28 -11.01
N ASP A 41 4.86 4.08 -9.90
CA ASP A 41 6.26 4.45 -9.71
C ASP A 41 6.58 5.95 -9.92
N ARG A 42 5.55 6.79 -10.01
CA ARG A 42 5.68 8.25 -10.15
C ARG A 42 5.54 8.93 -8.81
N ASN A 43 6.30 9.99 -8.58
CA ASN A 43 6.19 10.86 -7.40
C ASN A 43 4.93 11.75 -7.45
N LEU A 44 3.77 11.12 -7.63
CA LEU A 44 2.44 11.71 -7.69
C LEU A 44 1.58 11.01 -6.65
N ALA A 45 0.76 11.78 -5.94
CA ALA A 45 -0.24 11.22 -5.05
C ALA A 45 -1.31 10.51 -5.90
N ASP A 46 -1.54 9.23 -5.62
CA ASP A 46 -2.55 8.45 -6.31
C ASP A 46 -3.94 8.68 -5.65
N PRO A 47 -4.88 9.37 -6.32
CA PRO A 47 -6.20 9.63 -5.77
C PRO A 47 -6.95 8.36 -5.39
N HIS A 48 -6.71 7.26 -6.12
CA HIS A 48 -7.41 5.99 -5.95
C HIS A 48 -6.99 5.23 -4.69
N ARG A 49 -5.85 5.59 -4.12
CA ARG A 49 -5.36 5.01 -2.87
C ARG A 49 -6.08 5.59 -1.64
N TYR A 50 -6.66 6.78 -1.77
CA TYR A 50 -7.39 7.48 -0.72
C TYR A 50 -8.87 7.06 -0.64
N ALA A 51 -9.47 7.24 0.53
CA ALA A 51 -10.74 6.61 0.90
C ALA A 51 -11.93 6.89 -0.06
N GLY A 52 -11.98 8.08 -0.68
CA GLY A 52 -13.13 8.48 -1.50
C GLY A 52 -13.35 7.61 -2.74
N LEU A 53 -12.28 7.31 -3.49
CA LEU A 53 -12.36 6.49 -4.72
C LEU A 53 -12.29 4.98 -4.43
N ARG A 54 -11.95 4.63 -3.20
CA ARG A 54 -11.76 3.25 -2.75
C ARG A 54 -13.06 2.54 -2.39
N ALA A 55 -14.05 3.28 -1.88
CA ALA A 55 -15.30 2.70 -1.39
C ALA A 55 -16.05 1.89 -2.46
N GLY A 56 -15.92 2.24 -3.75
CA GLY A 56 -16.55 1.51 -4.87
C GLY A 56 -15.78 0.28 -5.35
N VAL A 57 -14.53 0.08 -4.92
CA VAL A 57 -13.68 -1.01 -5.45
C VAL A 57 -14.24 -2.40 -5.17
N PRO A 58 -14.77 -2.73 -3.98
CA PRO A 58 -15.35 -4.05 -3.72
C PRO A 58 -16.51 -4.37 -4.68
N ALA A 59 -17.39 -3.39 -4.95
CA ALA A 59 -18.50 -3.56 -5.88
C ALA A 59 -18.02 -3.75 -7.33
N ARG A 60 -16.98 -3.01 -7.75
CA ARG A 60 -16.37 -3.15 -9.08
C ARG A 60 -15.72 -4.52 -9.26
N LEU A 61 -14.99 -5.00 -8.24
CA LEU A 61 -14.39 -6.34 -8.24
C LEU A 61 -15.46 -7.44 -8.31
N ALA A 62 -16.55 -7.30 -7.55
CA ALA A 62 -17.67 -8.23 -7.61
C ALA A 62 -18.34 -8.27 -9.00
N ALA A 63 -18.51 -7.10 -9.64
CA ALA A 63 -19.05 -7.01 -11.01
C ALA A 63 -18.14 -7.68 -12.06
N LEU A 64 -16.84 -7.75 -11.78
CA LEU A 64 -15.84 -8.44 -12.61
C LEU A 64 -15.69 -9.93 -12.27
N GLY A 65 -16.46 -10.44 -11.30
CA GLY A 65 -16.36 -11.83 -10.82
C GLY A 65 -15.10 -12.12 -10.00
N LEU A 66 -14.44 -11.08 -9.48
CA LEU A 66 -13.23 -11.20 -8.66
C LEU A 66 -13.59 -11.24 -7.17
N ASP A 67 -13.03 -12.22 -6.46
CA ASP A 67 -13.19 -12.34 -5.02
C ASP A 67 -12.26 -11.37 -4.27
N ALA A 68 -12.79 -10.23 -3.85
CA ALA A 68 -12.05 -9.20 -3.12
C ALA A 68 -11.39 -9.71 -1.82
N PRO A 69 -12.07 -10.43 -0.90
CA PRO A 69 -11.43 -10.96 0.30
C PRO A 69 -10.34 -12.00 -0.01
N GLY A 70 -10.58 -12.94 -0.92
CA GLY A 70 -9.57 -13.95 -1.31
C GLY A 70 -8.35 -13.32 -1.98
N LEU A 71 -8.52 -12.34 -2.86
CA LEU A 71 -7.41 -11.59 -3.46
C LEU A 71 -6.61 -10.82 -2.41
N ARG A 72 -7.30 -10.25 -1.41
CA ARG A 72 -6.62 -9.56 -0.31
C ARG A 72 -5.76 -10.54 0.48
N GLU A 73 -6.31 -11.70 0.85
CA GLU A 73 -5.62 -12.72 1.64
C GLU A 73 -4.42 -13.32 0.88
N ALA A 74 -4.62 -13.72 -0.37
CA ALA A 74 -3.58 -14.29 -1.22
C ALA A 74 -2.40 -13.31 -1.46
N HIS A 75 -2.68 -12.01 -1.52
CA HIS A 75 -1.68 -10.98 -1.82
C HIS A 75 -1.27 -10.12 -0.62
N GLN A 76 -1.54 -10.55 0.61
CA GLN A 76 -1.05 -9.86 1.82
C GLN A 76 0.47 -9.64 1.81
N HIS A 77 1.24 -10.56 1.23
CA HIS A 77 2.69 -10.45 1.10
C HIS A 77 3.16 -9.24 0.24
N LYS A 78 2.28 -8.66 -0.59
CA LYS A 78 2.55 -7.45 -1.38
C LYS A 78 2.28 -6.16 -0.61
N VAL A 79 1.64 -6.25 0.56
CA VAL A 79 1.36 -5.10 1.41
C VAL A 79 2.66 -4.61 2.06
N LYS A 80 3.25 -3.58 1.47
CA LYS A 80 4.37 -2.85 2.09
C LYS A 80 3.83 -2.00 3.22
N MET A 81 4.20 -2.32 4.46
CA MET A 81 3.88 -1.44 5.57
C MET A 81 4.59 -0.09 5.38
N ILE A 82 3.86 1.01 5.53
CA ILE A 82 4.40 2.37 5.42
C ILE A 82 5.21 2.63 6.70
N GLY A 83 6.42 2.06 6.76
CA GLY A 83 7.21 2.07 7.99
C GLY A 83 8.44 1.16 8.00
N GLU A 84 8.60 0.24 7.04
CA GLU A 84 9.83 -0.57 6.90
C GLU A 84 10.98 0.23 6.26
N GLY A 85 11.25 1.42 6.78
CA GLY A 85 12.54 2.08 6.64
C GLY A 85 13.39 1.70 7.83
N GLU A 86 14.02 0.51 7.75
CA GLU A 86 14.83 -0.15 8.79
C GLU A 86 14.14 -0.28 10.16
N PRO A 87 14.30 -1.41 10.88
CA PRO A 87 13.96 -1.42 12.29
C PRO A 87 14.88 -0.39 12.97
N LYS A 88 14.39 0.83 13.20
CA LYS A 88 15.02 1.78 14.11
C LYS A 88 15.13 1.05 15.43
N LYS A 89 16.31 0.47 15.69
CA LYS A 89 16.68 -0.13 16.97
C LYS A 89 16.29 0.91 18.01
N LYS A 90 15.23 0.63 18.76
CA LYS A 90 14.82 1.43 19.91
C LYS A 90 15.95 1.32 20.93
N ILE A 91 16.93 2.22 20.84
CA ILE A 91 17.89 2.38 21.92
C ILE A 91 17.07 2.97 23.06
N ASN A 92 16.80 2.16 24.08
CA ASN A 92 16.00 2.56 25.22
C ASN A 92 16.73 3.70 25.96
N PRO A 93 16.17 4.93 26.04
CA PRO A 93 16.85 6.07 26.66
C PRO A 93 17.14 5.85 28.16
N LEU A 94 16.42 4.92 28.80
CA LEU A 94 16.66 4.49 30.18
C LEU A 94 18.02 3.78 30.37
N LYS A 95 18.58 3.17 29.31
CA LYS A 95 19.93 2.57 29.36
C LYS A 95 21.06 3.58 29.19
N ALA A 96 20.79 4.76 28.62
CA ALA A 96 21.79 5.82 28.45
C ALA A 96 21.97 6.67 29.72
N SER A 97 20.90 6.87 30.51
CA SER A 97 20.93 7.72 31.71
C SER A 97 21.73 7.13 32.89
N LYS A 98 21.97 5.81 32.93
CA LYS A 98 22.74 5.18 34.01
C LYS A 98 24.26 5.35 33.92
N ARG A 99 24.80 5.90 32.82
CA ARG A 99 26.26 6.04 32.64
C ARG A 99 26.82 7.41 33.02
N SER A 100 25.98 8.39 33.35
CA SER A 100 26.40 9.73 33.77
C SER A 100 26.50 9.92 35.30
N MET A 101 26.27 8.88 36.10
CA MET A 101 26.33 8.95 37.58
C MET A 101 27.63 8.38 38.19
N LYS A 102 28.75 8.41 37.45
CA LYS A 102 30.09 8.23 38.03
C LYS A 102 31.04 9.27 37.42
N GLY A 103 31.00 10.45 38.00
CA GLY A 103 31.98 11.53 37.89
C GLY A 103 31.99 12.24 39.22
#